data_AF-A0A9D4FH84-F1
#
_entry.id   AF-A0A9D4FH84-F1
#
_cell.length_a   1.000
_cell.length_b   1.000
_cell.length_c   1.000
_cell.angle_alpha   90.00
_cell.angle_beta   90.00
_cell.angle_gamma   90.00
#
_symmetry.space_group_name_H-M   'P 1'
#
loop_
_entity.id
_entity.type
_entity.pdbx_description
1 polymer ?
#
loop_
_entity_poly.entity_id
_entity_poly.type
_entity_poly.pdbx_seq_one_letter_code
_entity_poly.pdbx_strand_id
1 'polypeptide(L)'
;MNIYYWFFEKLCFFKTGKYTCIEKSTPMKLGDKAWLMSTMIKLVAKCLTFWYNMYNVQHVRRNRRQPVYVSEHEYVPESKVWQMIGNQGPDWRQARVTLDSCSGFYVSSL
;
A
#
# COMPACT_ATOMS: atom_id res chain seq x y z
N MET A 1 15.04 2.90 -18.01
CA MET A 1 13.85 2.58 -17.18
C MET A 1 14.40 2.06 -15.86
N ASN A 2 14.72 2.97 -14.95
CA ASN A 2 15.52 2.64 -13.77
C ASN A 2 14.59 2.41 -12.58
N ILE A 3 14.36 1.14 -12.27
CA ILE A 3 13.76 0.74 -11.00
C ILE A 3 14.91 0.71 -10.00
N TYR A 4 15.05 1.78 -9.22
CA TYR A 4 15.99 1.80 -8.10
C TYR A 4 15.30 1.15 -6.89
N TYR A 5 15.72 -0.07 -6.56
CA TYR A 5 15.42 -0.70 -5.29
C TYR A 5 16.23 -0.02 -4.19
N TRP A 6 15.68 1.03 -3.59
CA TRP A 6 16.13 1.54 -2.30
C TRP A 6 14.92 1.85 -1.44
N PHE A 7 14.29 0.80 -0.93
CA PHE A 7 13.29 0.94 0.11
C PHE A 7 13.93 0.58 1.44
N PHE A 8 14.34 1.60 2.20
CA PHE A 8 14.42 1.43 3.65
C PHE A 8 12.99 1.21 4.11
N GLU A 9 12.59 -0.05 4.36
CA GLU A 9 11.43 -0.34 5.19
C GLU A 9 11.69 0.29 6.57
N LYS A 10 11.23 1.53 6.77
CA LYS A 10 11.11 2.05 8.12
C LYS A 10 9.91 1.35 8.75
N LEU A 11 10.20 0.37 9.60
CA LEU A 11 9.25 -0.06 10.62
C LEU A 11 9.05 1.13 11.56
N CYS A 12 7.88 1.74 11.51
CA CYS A 12 7.50 2.69 12.54
C CYS A 12 7.04 1.92 13.77
N PHE A 13 7.62 2.25 14.91
CA PHE A 13 7.33 1.61 16.19
C PHE A 13 6.44 2.52 17.03
N PHE A 14 5.33 1.98 17.53
CA PHE A 14 4.74 2.47 18.78
C PHE A 14 5.26 1.63 19.94
N LYS A 15 5.16 2.13 21.17
CA LYS A 15 5.53 1.38 22.39
C LYS A 15 4.83 0.01 22.51
N THR A 16 3.76 -0.23 21.76
CA THR A 16 2.91 -1.43 21.83
C THR A 16 2.70 -2.13 20.47
N GLY A 17 3.41 -1.76 19.40
CA GLY A 17 3.21 -2.41 18.09
C GLY A 17 4.11 -1.89 16.97
N LYS A 18 4.07 -2.57 15.82
CA LYS A 18 4.81 -2.22 14.61
C LYS A 18 3.84 -1.97 13.46
N TYR A 19 4.12 -0.96 12.64
CA TYR A 19 3.40 -0.73 11.39
C TYR A 19 4.38 -0.23 10.33
N THR A 20 4.08 -0.53 9.07
CA THR A 20 4.87 -0.05 7.94
C THR A 20 4.43 1.37 7.59
N CYS A 21 5.39 2.28 7.49
CA CYS A 21 5.15 3.68 7.18
C CYS A 21 6.03 4.10 6.00
N ILE A 22 5.50 4.98 5.16
CA ILE A 22 6.25 5.58 4.06
C ILE A 22 6.54 7.02 4.44
N GLU A 23 7.73 7.23 4.99
CA GLU A 23 8.25 8.57 5.27
C GLU A 23 8.97 9.12 4.04
N LYS A 24 8.77 10.41 3.76
CA LYS A 24 9.53 11.09 2.72
C LYS A 24 10.91 11.46 3.29
N SER A 25 11.94 10.68 2.98
CA SER A 25 13.32 11.08 3.23
C SER A 25 13.90 11.80 2.01
N THR A 26 14.79 12.76 2.24
CA THR A 26 15.60 13.34 1.16
C THR A 26 16.64 12.29 0.74
N PRO A 27 16.82 11.97 -0.56
CA PRO A 27 16.32 12.66 -1.75
C PRO A 27 15.17 11.91 -2.49
N MET A 28 13.95 11.88 -1.95
CA MET A 28 12.77 11.49 -2.73
C MET A 28 12.31 12.62 -3.67
N LYS A 29 12.26 12.33 -4.96
CA LYS A 29 11.78 13.23 -6.02
C LYS A 29 10.26 13.10 -6.20
N LEU A 30 9.67 14.13 -6.81
CA LEU A 30 8.27 14.08 -7.20
C LEU A 30 8.09 12.98 -8.26
N GLY A 31 7.20 12.02 -7.99
CA GLY A 31 6.96 10.88 -8.88
C GLY A 31 7.54 9.55 -8.41
N ASP A 32 8.40 9.56 -7.38
CA ASP A 32 8.88 8.33 -6.77
C ASP A 32 7.72 7.53 -6.17
N LYS A 33 7.68 6.24 -6.49
CA LYS A 33 6.65 5.30 -6.03
C LYS A 33 7.27 4.21 -5.17
N ALA A 34 6.57 3.90 -4.09
CA ALA A 34 6.85 2.81 -3.18
C ALA A 34 5.89 1.67 -3.47
N TRP A 35 6.33 0.43 -3.32
CA TRP A 35 5.43 -0.72 -3.37
C TRP A 35 5.72 -1.64 -2.21
N LEU A 36 4.70 -1.90 -1.39
CA LEU A 36 4.67 -3.07 -0.52
C LEU A 36 3.98 -4.19 -1.30
N MET A 37 4.59 -5.36 -1.40
CA MET A 37 4.08 -6.47 -2.19
C MET A 37 4.09 -7.76 -1.37
N SER A 38 3.05 -8.57 -1.52
CA SER A 38 2.98 -9.89 -0.92
C SER A 38 3.87 -10.89 -1.68
N THR A 39 4.05 -12.07 -1.09
CA THR A 39 4.41 -13.26 -1.86
C THR A 39 3.23 -13.72 -2.72
N MET A 40 3.48 -14.68 -3.63
CA MET A 40 2.43 -15.26 -4.47
C MET A 40 1.39 -16.00 -3.61
N ILE A 41 0.12 -15.63 -3.78
CA ILE A 41 -1.03 -16.26 -3.16
C ILE A 41 -1.62 -17.23 -4.18
N LYS A 42 -1.58 -18.53 -3.88
CA LYS A 42 -2.00 -19.62 -4.79
C LYS A 42 -3.51 -19.92 -4.79
N LEU A 43 -4.28 -19.27 -3.92
CA LEU A 43 -5.67 -19.64 -3.65
C LEU A 43 -6.63 -18.77 -4.43
N VAL A 44 -7.61 -19.41 -5.07
CA VAL A 44 -8.75 -18.77 -5.73
C VAL A 44 -9.65 -18.14 -4.67
N ALA A 45 -10.01 -16.87 -4.87
CA ALA A 45 -10.88 -16.04 -4.02
C ALA A 45 -10.42 -15.88 -2.54
N LYS A 46 -10.10 -14.65 -2.13
CA LYS A 46 -9.71 -14.29 -0.75
C LYS A 46 -10.36 -13.01 -0.27
N CYS A 47 -10.38 -12.81 1.04
CA CYS A 47 -10.71 -11.52 1.65
C CYS A 47 -9.44 -10.94 2.27
N LEU A 48 -8.97 -9.82 1.73
CA LEU A 48 -7.88 -9.05 2.30
C LEU A 48 -8.44 -8.09 3.33
N THR A 49 -7.98 -8.21 4.57
CA THR A 49 -8.30 -7.28 5.66
C THR A 49 -7.04 -6.54 6.10
N PHE A 50 -7.08 -5.21 6.11
CA PHE A 50 -5.94 -4.40 6.51
C PHE A 50 -6.40 -3.13 7.22
N TRP A 51 -5.50 -2.57 8.02
CA TRP A 51 -5.69 -1.29 8.68
C TRP A 51 -4.89 -0.21 7.95
N TYR A 52 -5.48 0.97 7.80
CA TYR A 52 -4.83 2.12 7.19
C TYR A 52 -5.05 3.37 8.03
N ASN A 53 -4.06 4.25 8.03
CA ASN A 53 -4.17 5.60 8.57
C ASN A 53 -3.77 6.59 7.47
N MET A 54 -4.72 7.42 7.06
CA MET A 54 -4.49 8.47 6.06
C MET A 54 -4.73 9.85 6.69
N TYR A 55 -4.27 10.05 7.91
CA TYR A 55 -4.32 11.36 8.53
C TYR A 55 -3.24 12.28 7.95
N ASN A 56 -3.62 13.50 7.61
CA ASN A 56 -2.64 14.53 7.28
C ASN A 56 -3.04 15.87 7.91
N VAL A 57 -2.40 16.17 9.04
CA VAL A 57 -2.59 17.40 9.82
C VAL A 57 -2.36 18.66 8.99
N GLN A 58 -1.40 18.63 8.05
CA GLN A 58 -0.97 19.84 7.34
C GLN A 58 -1.76 20.12 6.05
N HIS A 59 -2.77 19.31 5.69
CA HIS A 59 -3.54 19.40 4.44
C HIS A 59 -2.72 19.43 3.12
N VAL A 60 -1.40 19.29 3.18
CA VAL A 60 -0.50 19.33 2.02
C VAL A 60 -0.81 18.22 0.99
N ARG A 61 -1.50 17.15 1.42
CA ARG A 61 -1.78 15.97 0.59
C ARG A 61 -3.27 15.66 0.46
N ARG A 62 -4.09 16.67 0.11
CA ARG A 62 -5.53 16.48 -0.19
C ARG A 62 -5.78 15.39 -1.23
N ASN A 63 -4.83 15.15 -2.13
CA ASN A 63 -4.93 14.14 -3.19
C ASN A 63 -4.05 12.90 -2.97
N ARG A 64 -3.61 12.62 -1.72
CA ARG A 64 -2.90 11.35 -1.44
C ARG A 64 -3.83 10.19 -1.77
N ARG A 65 -3.30 9.18 -2.45
CA ARG A 65 -4.03 7.95 -2.78
C ARG A 65 -3.34 6.77 -2.13
N GLN A 66 -4.11 5.86 -1.57
CA GLN A 66 -3.63 4.57 -1.09
C GLN A 66 -4.39 3.48 -1.85
N PRO A 67 -3.82 2.97 -2.97
CA PRO A 67 -4.42 1.89 -3.75
C PRO A 67 -3.97 0.51 -3.26
N VAL A 68 -4.80 -0.49 -3.51
CA VAL A 68 -4.45 -1.91 -3.46
C VAL A 68 -4.66 -2.49 -4.86
N TYR A 69 -3.68 -3.24 -5.33
CA TYR A 69 -3.70 -3.92 -6.61
C TYR A 69 -3.58 -5.43 -6.44
N VAL A 70 -4.13 -6.13 -7.41
CA VAL A 70 -3.94 -7.57 -7.65
C VAL A 70 -3.25 -7.73 -9.00
N SER A 71 -2.34 -8.69 -9.08
CA SER A 71 -1.62 -9.01 -10.32
C SER A 71 -1.24 -10.48 -10.40
N GLU A 72 -1.24 -11.04 -11.59
CA GLU A 72 -0.68 -12.38 -11.83
C GLU A 72 0.85 -12.37 -11.90
N HIS A 73 1.45 -11.19 -12.16
CA HIS A 73 2.88 -11.01 -12.35
C HIS A 73 3.53 -10.22 -11.22
N GLU A 74 4.70 -10.67 -10.80
CA GLU A 74 5.49 -10.00 -9.78
C GLU A 74 5.91 -8.58 -10.24
N TYR A 75 5.83 -7.60 -9.35
CA TYR A 75 6.18 -6.18 -9.59
C TYR A 75 5.33 -5.42 -10.64
N VAL A 76 4.30 -6.04 -11.21
CA VAL A 76 3.42 -5.38 -12.19
C VAL A 76 2.07 -5.13 -11.54
N PRO A 77 1.68 -3.89 -11.21
CA PRO A 77 0.32 -3.62 -10.74
C PRO A 77 -0.65 -3.66 -11.93
N GLU A 78 -1.54 -4.67 -11.97
CA GLU A 78 -2.48 -4.88 -13.08
C GLU A 78 -3.88 -4.33 -12.75
N SER A 79 -4.54 -4.92 -11.75
CA SER A 79 -5.93 -4.62 -11.42
C SER A 79 -6.06 -3.88 -10.08
N LYS A 80 -6.61 -2.67 -10.09
CA LYS A 80 -6.85 -1.90 -8.87
C LYS A 80 -8.15 -2.35 -8.22
N VAL A 81 -8.04 -3.07 -7.10
CA VAL A 81 -9.19 -3.64 -6.38
C VAL A 81 -9.73 -2.73 -5.28
N TRP A 82 -8.90 -1.81 -4.77
CA TRP A 82 -9.34 -0.85 -3.76
C TRP A 82 -8.52 0.43 -3.83
N GLN A 83 -9.12 1.55 -3.42
CA GLN A 83 -8.41 2.80 -3.25
C GLN A 83 -9.11 3.69 -2.24
N MET A 84 -8.30 4.36 -1.42
CA MET A 84 -8.74 5.49 -0.62
C MET A 84 -8.00 6.76 -1.02
N ILE A 85 -8.69 7.90 -0.95
CA ILE A 85 -8.17 9.21 -1.37
C ILE A 85 -8.36 10.23 -0.27
N GLY A 86 -7.34 11.06 -0.07
CA GLY A 86 -7.39 12.22 0.80
C GLY A 86 -7.30 11.89 2.29
N ASN A 87 -7.62 12.89 3.10
CA ASN A 87 -7.56 12.80 4.55
C ASN A 87 -8.73 11.97 5.08
N GLN A 88 -8.46 10.97 5.92
CA GLN A 88 -9.46 10.08 6.49
C GLN A 88 -9.69 10.32 7.99
N GLY A 89 -9.11 11.39 8.54
CA GLY A 89 -9.14 11.68 9.97
C GLY A 89 -7.99 10.98 10.72
N PRO A 90 -7.85 11.25 12.03
CA PRO A 90 -6.72 10.81 12.84
C PRO A 90 -6.73 9.31 13.14
N ASP A 91 -7.90 8.68 13.09
CA ASP A 91 -8.07 7.31 13.55
C ASP A 91 -7.65 6.28 12.49
N TRP A 92 -7.20 5.12 12.97
CA TRP A 92 -7.00 3.95 12.14
C TRP A 92 -8.35 3.42 11.66
N ARG A 93 -8.41 3.05 10.38
CA ARG A 93 -9.61 2.48 9.75
C ARG A 93 -9.31 1.11 9.18
N GLN A 94 -10.26 0.18 9.30
CA GLN A 94 -10.15 -1.14 8.72
C GLN A 94 -10.83 -1.17 7.35
N ALA A 95 -10.14 -1.72 6.35
CA ALA A 95 -10.71 -2.06 5.06
C ALA A 95 -10.81 -3.59 4.91
N ARG A 96 -11.84 -4.02 4.18
CA ARG A 96 -11.99 -5.40 3.71
C ARG A 96 -12.25 -5.39 2.21
N VAL A 97 -11.48 -6.19 1.48
CA VAL A 97 -11.53 -6.22 0.02
C VAL A 97 -11.58 -7.68 -0.42
N THR A 98 -12.60 -8.03 -1.21
CA THR A 98 -12.66 -9.32 -1.88
C THR A 98 -11.67 -9.32 -3.03
N LEU A 99 -10.76 -10.28 -3.01
CA LEU A 99 -9.79 -10.54 -4.06
C LEU A 99 -10.30 -11.74 -4.83
N ASP A 100 -10.72 -11.54 -6.08
CA ASP A 100 -11.17 -12.61 -6.94
C ASP A 100 -10.14 -12.81 -8.06
N SER A 101 -9.57 -14.01 -8.11
CA SER A 101 -8.59 -14.42 -9.13
C SER A 101 -8.71 -15.91 -9.36
N CYS A 102 -8.72 -16.31 -10.64
CA CYS A 102 -8.76 -17.71 -11.05
C CYS A 102 -7.38 -18.38 -11.05
N SER A 103 -6.31 -17.62 -10.82
CA SER A 103 -4.91 -18.02 -10.89
C SER A 103 -4.15 -17.51 -9.64
N GLY A 104 -2.91 -17.93 -9.46
CA GLY A 104 -2.06 -17.41 -8.40
C GLY A 104 -1.75 -15.92 -8.61
N PHE A 105 -1.85 -15.11 -7.55
CA PHE A 105 -1.72 -13.66 -7.66
C PHE A 105 -0.88 -13.02 -6.53
N TYR A 106 -0.41 -11.81 -6.78
CA TYR A 106 0.27 -10.93 -5.85
C TYR A 106 -0.64 -9.78 -5.46
N VAL A 107 -0.54 -9.35 -4.21
CA VAL A 107 -1.20 -8.14 -3.72
C VAL A 107 -0.13 -7.08 -3.51
N SER A 108 -0.35 -5.89 -4.06
CA SER A 108 0.55 -4.75 -3.83
C SER A 108 -0.19 -3.50 -3.40
N SER A 109 0.46 -2.68 -2.58
CA SER A 109 -0.06 -1.39 -2.13
C SER A 109 1.02 -0.32 -2.14
N LEU A 110 0.59 0.92 -2.38
CA LEU A 110 1.40 2.15 -2.38
C LEU A 110 1.31 2.93 -1.07
#